data_AF-A0A9L0I4R2-F1
#
_entry.id   AF-A0A9L0I4R2-F1
#
_cell.length_a   1.000
_cell.length_b   1.000
_cell.length_c   1.000
_cell.angle_alpha   90.00
_cell.angle_beta   90.00
_cell.angle_gamma   90.00
#
_symmetry.space_group_name_H-M   'P 1'
#
loop_
_entity.id
_entity.type
_entity.pdbx_description
1 polymer ?
#
loop_
_entity_poly.entity_id
_entity_poly.type
_entity_poly.pdbx_seq_one_letter_code
_entity_poly.pdbx_strand_id
1 'polypeptide(L)'
;MKSRIPVVLLACGSFNPITNMHLRLFEVARDHLHQTGMYQVIAGIISPVNDKYGKKDLVAARHRVAMARLALQTSDWIRVDPWESEQVQWLETVKVLRHHHRELLRSLPQKEGLDRGKAHPAAPTVTLNRVLETPPERLPRPGSGLRLGTETASPGPPGLEPSYEWCCA
;
A
#
# COMPACT_ATOMS: atom_id res chain seq x y z
N MET A 1 -31.22 9.95 10.45
CA MET A 1 -30.54 9.14 9.41
C MET A 1 -29.46 8.33 10.10
N LYS A 2 -29.34 7.02 9.85
CA LYS A 2 -28.26 6.21 10.45
C LYS A 2 -26.95 6.59 9.76
N SER A 3 -25.90 6.88 10.53
CA SER A 3 -24.56 7.06 10.00
C SER A 3 -24.03 5.73 9.44
N ARG A 4 -23.36 5.78 8.29
CA ARG A 4 -22.69 4.62 7.69
C ARG A 4 -21.34 4.39 8.37
N ILE A 5 -20.93 3.14 8.47
CA ILE A 5 -19.62 2.76 9.00
C ILE A 5 -18.56 3.03 7.93
N PRO A 6 -17.54 3.87 8.19
CA PRO A 6 -16.46 4.10 7.24
C PRO A 6 -15.60 2.84 7.08
N VAL A 7 -15.26 2.49 5.84
CA VAL A 7 -14.48 1.29 5.51
C VAL A 7 -13.31 1.64 4.60
N VAL A 8 -12.16 1.03 4.85
CA VAL A 8 -11.00 1.04 3.94
C VAL A 8 -10.81 -0.37 3.41
N LEU A 9 -10.69 -0.50 2.10
CA LEU A 9 -10.43 -1.78 1.44
C LEU A 9 -8.92 -1.96 1.24
N LEU A 10 -8.39 -3.12 1.62
CA LEU A 10 -6.99 -3.48 1.46
C LEU A 10 -6.89 -4.74 0.58
N ALA A 11 -6.14 -4.65 -0.52
CA ALA A 11 -5.77 -5.79 -1.35
C ALA A 11 -4.25 -6.00 -1.25
N CYS A 12 -3.84 -7.05 -0.54
CA CYS A 12 -2.47 -7.56 -0.56
C CYS A 12 -2.31 -8.53 -1.73
N GLY A 13 -1.15 -8.50 -2.38
CA GLY A 13 -1.05 -9.18 -3.65
C GLY A 13 0.28 -9.09 -4.36
N SER A 14 0.48 -9.96 -5.36
CA SER A 14 1.68 -9.90 -6.19
C SER A 14 1.68 -8.65 -7.07
N PHE A 15 0.58 -8.38 -7.78
CA PHE A 15 0.47 -7.32 -8.79
C PHE A 15 1.64 -7.34 -9.79
N ASN A 16 1.84 -8.49 -10.43
CA ASN A 16 2.99 -8.79 -11.31
C ASN A 16 2.60 -9.07 -12.78
N PRO A 17 2.18 -8.06 -13.57
CA PRO A 17 1.88 -6.68 -13.19
C PRO A 17 0.44 -6.51 -12.66
N ILE A 18 0.08 -5.29 -12.27
CA ILE A 18 -1.33 -4.94 -12.01
C ILE A 18 -2.17 -5.11 -13.29
N THR A 19 -3.44 -5.49 -13.15
CA THR A 19 -4.36 -5.73 -14.27
C THR A 19 -5.68 -4.99 -14.07
N ASN A 20 -6.47 -4.84 -15.13
CA ASN A 20 -7.82 -4.28 -15.06
C ASN A 20 -8.74 -5.08 -14.12
N MET A 21 -8.51 -6.38 -13.96
CA MET A 21 -9.27 -7.20 -13.02
C MET A 21 -9.00 -6.82 -11.57
N HIS A 22 -7.75 -6.51 -11.21
CA HIS A 22 -7.41 -6.02 -9.87
C HIS A 22 -8.11 -4.70 -9.57
N LEU A 23 -8.18 -3.80 -10.56
CA LEU A 23 -8.91 -2.53 -10.42
C LEU A 23 -10.42 -2.77 -10.29
N ARG A 24 -10.98 -3.66 -11.12
CA ARG A 24 -12.41 -3.97 -11.09
C ARG A 24 -12.84 -4.60 -9.76
N LEU A 25 -11.97 -5.36 -9.10
CA LEU A 25 -12.23 -5.92 -7.78
C LEU A 25 -12.61 -4.83 -6.74
N PHE A 26 -11.89 -3.72 -6.73
CA PHE A 26 -12.17 -2.60 -5.83
C PHE A 26 -13.52 -1.95 -6.12
N GLU A 27 -13.82 -1.69 -7.40
CA GLU A 27 -15.09 -1.07 -7.81
C GLU A 27 -16.29 -1.95 -7.43
N VAL A 28 -16.23 -3.25 -7.71
CA VAL A 28 -17.30 -4.20 -7.35
C VAL A 28 -17.48 -4.30 -5.84
N ALA A 29 -16.38 -4.36 -5.08
CA ALA A 29 -16.45 -4.43 -3.61
C ALA A 29 -17.03 -3.13 -3.00
N ARG A 30 -16.65 -1.97 -3.55
CA ARG A 30 -17.19 -0.67 -3.12
C ARG A 30 -18.69 -0.58 -3.35
N ASP A 31 -19.15 -0.90 -4.56
CA ASP A 31 -20.56 -0.88 -4.93
C ASP A 31 -21.36 -1.82 -4.02
N HIS A 32 -20.86 -3.03 -3.78
CA HIS A 32 -21.52 -4.01 -2.92
C HIS A 32 -21.68 -3.50 -1.47
N LEU A 33 -20.60 -2.95 -0.88
CA LEU A 33 -20.65 -2.43 0.49
C LEU A 33 -21.61 -1.23 0.61
N HIS A 34 -21.63 -0.34 -0.39
CA HIS A 34 -22.57 0.78 -0.41
C HIS A 34 -24.03 0.32 -0.57
N GLN A 35 -24.29 -0.70 -1.38
CA GLN A 35 -25.63 -1.27 -1.59
C GLN A 35 -26.24 -1.83 -0.30
N THR A 36 -25.43 -2.30 0.65
CA THR A 36 -25.94 -2.73 1.98
C THR A 36 -26.61 -1.59 2.77
N GLY A 37 -26.31 -0.34 2.43
CA GLY A 37 -26.73 0.86 3.17
C GLY A 37 -26.05 1.03 4.53
N MET A 38 -25.21 0.09 4.96
CA MET A 38 -24.53 0.11 6.26
C MET A 38 -23.14 0.73 6.21
N TYR A 39 -22.44 0.59 5.08
CA TYR A 39 -21.03 0.94 4.96
C TYR A 39 -20.81 2.08 3.97
N GLN A 40 -19.75 2.86 4.23
CA GLN A 40 -19.23 3.88 3.33
C GLN A 40 -17.74 3.60 3.11
N VAL A 41 -17.39 3.03 1.96
CA VAL A 41 -15.98 2.92 1.57
C VAL A 41 -15.40 4.32 1.37
N ILE A 42 -14.30 4.61 2.06
CA ILE A 42 -13.62 5.91 2.05
C ILE A 42 -12.24 5.87 1.36
N ALA A 43 -11.63 4.68 1.25
CA ALA A 43 -10.36 4.51 0.54
C ALA A 43 -10.15 3.04 0.14
N GLY A 44 -9.34 2.84 -0.90
CA GLY A 44 -8.78 1.56 -1.31
C GLY A 44 -7.24 1.58 -1.25
N ILE A 45 -6.62 0.48 -0.84
CA ILE A 45 -5.17 0.33 -0.74
C ILE A 45 -4.75 -0.92 -1.50
N ILE A 46 -3.91 -0.74 -2.51
CA ILE A 46 -3.14 -1.81 -3.14
C ILE A 46 -1.80 -1.93 -2.40
N SER A 47 -1.53 -3.10 -1.84
CA SER A 47 -0.29 -3.40 -1.09
C SER A 47 0.50 -4.48 -1.83
N PRO A 48 1.50 -4.11 -2.65
CA PRO A 48 2.34 -5.07 -3.33
C PRO A 48 3.20 -5.87 -2.36
N VAL A 49 3.24 -7.19 -2.57
CA VAL A 49 4.01 -8.12 -1.74
C VAL A 49 5.50 -7.82 -1.78
N ASN A 50 6.21 -8.14 -0.71
CA ASN A 50 7.67 -8.09 -0.65
C ASN A 50 8.34 -9.06 -1.64
N ASP A 51 9.51 -8.68 -2.17
CA ASP A 51 10.27 -9.51 -3.12
C ASP A 51 10.75 -10.84 -2.50
N LYS A 52 10.91 -10.92 -1.17
CA LYS A 52 11.26 -12.15 -0.45
C LYS A 52 10.08 -13.10 -0.24
N TYR A 53 8.91 -12.82 -0.82
CA TYR A 53 7.81 -13.79 -0.85
C TYR A 53 8.19 -15.08 -1.57
N GLY A 54 9.13 -15.01 -2.52
CA GLY A 54 9.71 -16.20 -3.15
C GLY A 54 8.91 -16.77 -4.32
N LYS A 55 7.95 -16.00 -4.87
CA LYS A 55 7.28 -16.37 -6.12
C LYS A 55 8.25 -16.32 -7.29
N LYS A 56 8.31 -17.40 -8.08
CA LYS A 56 9.12 -17.47 -9.30
C LYS A 56 8.69 -16.35 -10.26
N ASP A 57 9.67 -15.70 -10.89
CA ASP A 57 9.47 -14.63 -11.87
C ASP A 57 8.73 -13.38 -11.33
N LEU A 58 8.77 -13.16 -10.01
CA LEU A 58 8.28 -11.93 -9.40
C LEU A 58 9.18 -10.75 -9.79
N VAL A 59 8.65 -9.80 -10.55
CA VAL A 59 9.37 -8.57 -10.89
C VAL A 59 9.63 -7.76 -9.61
N ALA A 60 10.80 -7.12 -9.52
CA ALA A 60 11.17 -6.33 -8.34
C ALA A 60 10.08 -5.35 -7.91
N ALA A 61 9.85 -5.24 -6.60
CA ALA A 61 8.73 -4.53 -6.01
C ALA A 61 8.64 -3.08 -6.47
N ARG A 62 9.78 -2.39 -6.62
CA ARG A 62 9.83 -1.02 -7.14
C ARG A 62 9.09 -0.84 -8.47
N HIS A 63 9.15 -1.84 -9.36
CA HIS A 63 8.47 -1.79 -10.65
C HIS A 63 6.99 -2.06 -10.49
N ARG A 64 6.61 -3.01 -9.64
CA ARG A 64 5.19 -3.33 -9.35
C ARG A 64 4.48 -2.15 -8.68
N VAL A 65 5.13 -1.50 -7.71
CA VAL A 65 4.67 -0.26 -7.09
C VAL A 65 4.52 0.85 -8.13
N ALA A 66 5.49 1.03 -9.02
CA ALA A 66 5.43 2.05 -10.07
C ALA A 66 4.28 1.79 -11.06
N MET A 67 4.12 0.54 -11.51
CA MET A 67 3.02 0.15 -12.40
C MET A 67 1.66 0.32 -11.73
N ALA A 68 1.51 -0.07 -10.47
CA ALA A 68 0.29 0.17 -9.70
C ALA A 68 0.00 1.67 -9.55
N ARG A 69 1.01 2.49 -9.29
CA ARG A 69 0.85 3.95 -9.22
C ARG A 69 0.36 4.55 -10.55
N LEU A 70 0.91 4.09 -11.68
CA LEU A 70 0.48 4.52 -13.01
C LEU A 70 -0.97 4.08 -13.31
N ALA A 71 -1.30 2.81 -13.02
CA ALA A 71 -2.64 2.28 -13.23
C ALA A 71 -3.72 2.97 -12.38
N LEU A 72 -3.34 3.56 -11.25
CA LEU A 72 -4.22 4.29 -10.34
C LEU A 72 -4.30 5.80 -10.60
N GLN A 73 -3.64 6.33 -11.63
CA GLN A 73 -3.65 7.79 -11.92
C GLN A 73 -5.05 8.36 -12.16
N THR A 74 -5.97 7.54 -12.67
CA THR A 74 -7.36 7.94 -12.94
C THR A 74 -8.31 7.58 -11.79
N SER A 75 -7.80 7.01 -10.70
CA SER A 75 -8.59 6.69 -9.50
C SER A 75 -8.50 7.84 -8.50
N ASP A 76 -9.62 8.25 -7.95
CA ASP A 76 -9.73 9.29 -6.91
C ASP A 76 -9.73 8.73 -5.49
N TRP A 77 -9.82 7.40 -5.32
CA TRP A 77 -10.08 6.76 -4.03
C TRP A 77 -9.17 5.56 -3.71
N ILE A 78 -8.50 4.99 -4.72
CA ILE A 78 -7.58 3.86 -4.55
C ILE A 78 -6.14 4.38 -4.67
N ARG A 79 -5.28 3.99 -3.73
CA ARG A 79 -3.85 4.30 -3.75
C ARG A 79 -3.01 3.03 -3.64
N VAL A 80 -1.79 3.09 -4.14
CA VAL A 80 -0.75 2.10 -3.83
C VAL A 80 -0.02 2.51 -2.55
N ASP A 81 0.23 1.56 -1.66
CA ASP A 81 1.06 1.73 -0.47
C ASP A 81 2.25 0.77 -0.55
N PRO A 82 3.51 1.27 -0.62
CA PRO A 82 4.67 0.41 -0.76
C PRO A 82 5.14 -0.21 0.57
N TRP A 83 4.51 0.12 1.71
CA TRP A 83 5.00 -0.26 3.03
C TRP A 83 5.32 -1.75 3.16
N GLU A 84 4.43 -2.64 2.71
CA GLU A 84 4.66 -4.10 2.75
C GLU A 84 5.90 -4.51 1.94
N SER A 85 6.03 -3.95 0.74
CA SER A 85 7.14 -4.26 -0.15
C SER A 85 8.48 -3.71 0.31
N GLU A 86 8.48 -2.65 1.13
CA GLU A 86 9.68 -2.02 1.68
C GLU A 86 10.19 -2.71 2.95
N GLN A 87 9.47 -3.69 3.48
CA GLN A 87 9.92 -4.46 4.64
C GLN A 87 11.17 -5.30 4.33
N VAL A 88 11.95 -5.59 5.37
CA VAL A 88 13.19 -6.39 5.22
C VAL A 88 12.89 -7.82 4.76
N GLN A 89 11.69 -8.33 5.03
CA GLN A 89 11.24 -9.68 4.70
C GLN A 89 9.76 -9.72 4.39
N TRP A 90 9.31 -10.80 3.76
CA TRP A 90 7.89 -11.05 3.57
C TRP A 90 7.14 -11.07 4.91
N LEU A 91 5.94 -10.51 4.90
CA LEU A 91 5.06 -10.46 6.05
C LEU A 91 3.75 -11.18 5.75
N GLU A 92 3.23 -11.88 6.75
CA GLU A 92 1.87 -12.41 6.70
C GLU A 92 0.86 -11.26 6.56
N THR A 93 -0.18 -11.46 5.75
CA THR A 93 -1.22 -10.46 5.48
C THR A 93 -1.85 -9.87 6.76
N VAL A 94 -1.98 -10.66 7.83
CA VAL A 94 -2.48 -10.17 9.12
C VAL A 94 -1.60 -9.07 9.74
N LYS A 95 -0.28 -9.12 9.52
CA LYS A 95 0.66 -8.09 9.99
C LYS A 95 0.51 -6.80 9.16
N VAL A 96 0.28 -6.94 7.85
CA VAL A 96 -0.02 -5.81 6.95
C VAL A 96 -1.33 -5.13 7.34
N LEU A 97 -2.38 -5.92 7.60
CA LEU A 97 -3.66 -5.41 8.10
C LEU A 97 -3.52 -4.69 9.44
N ARG A 98 -2.77 -5.25 10.39
CA ARG A 98 -2.48 -4.59 11.69
C ARG A 98 -1.71 -3.28 11.52
N HIS A 99 -0.80 -3.20 10.55
CA HIS A 99 -0.09 -1.95 10.24
C HIS A 99 -1.08 -0.88 9.75
N HIS A 100 -1.83 -1.15 8.68
CA HIS A 100 -2.76 -0.17 8.12
C HIS A 100 -3.88 0.20 9.10
N HIS A 101 -4.35 -0.74 9.92
CA HIS A 101 -5.31 -0.43 10.98
C HIS A 101 -4.76 0.58 11.99
N ARG A 102 -3.50 0.42 12.42
CA ARG A 102 -2.85 1.38 13.33
C ARG A 102 -2.63 2.74 12.67
N GLU A 103 -2.19 2.78 11.42
CA GLU A 103 -2.03 4.04 10.68
C GLU A 103 -3.35 4.79 10.52
N LEU A 104 -4.44 4.08 10.22
CA LEU A 104 -5.78 4.66 10.16
C LEU A 104 -6.18 5.28 11.50
N LEU A 105 -6.04 4.55 12.61
CA LEU A 105 -6.36 5.06 13.94
C LEU A 105 -5.52 6.28 14.33
N ARG A 106 -4.25 6.34 13.92
CA ARG A 106 -3.37 7.49 14.18
C ARG A 106 -3.76 8.72 13.37
N SER A 107 -4.32 8.53 12.18
CA SER A 107 -4.77 9.61 11.30
C SER A 107 -6.14 10.20 11.66
N LEU A 108 -6.91 9.52 12.51
CA LEU A 108 -8.19 10.04 12.98
C LEU A 108 -7.95 11.22 13.94
N PRO A 109 -8.74 12.31 13.83
CA PRO A 109 -8.73 13.36 14.83
C PRO A 109 -8.97 12.73 16.20
N GLN A 110 -8.07 12.97 17.16
CA GLN A 110 -8.37 12.66 18.54
C GLN A 110 -9.62 13.46 18.91
N LYS A 111 -10.72 12.76 19.22
CA LYS A 111 -11.83 13.41 19.93
C LYS A 111 -11.26 13.84 21.27
N GLU A 112 -10.87 15.10 21.41
CA GLU A 112 -10.65 15.68 22.73
C GLU A 112 -11.94 15.44 23.54
N GLY A 113 -11.76 14.77 24.68
CA GLY A 113 -12.85 14.42 25.56
C GLY A 113 -13.57 15.66 26.06
N LEU A 114 -14.89 15.61 25.99
CA LEU A 114 -15.80 16.54 26.63
C LEU A 114 -15.56 16.56 28.16
N ASP A 115 -15.46 17.77 28.71
CA ASP A 115 -15.52 18.16 30.14
C ASP A 115 -14.38 17.76 31.10
N ARG A 116 -13.35 18.61 31.16
CA ARG A 116 -12.86 19.11 32.46
C ARG A 116 -13.13 20.62 32.55
N GLY A 117 -14.18 20.96 33.28
CA GLY A 117 -14.49 22.34 33.61
C GLY A 117 -13.37 23.02 34.39
N LYS A 118 -13.04 24.21 33.90
CA LYS A 118 -12.54 25.43 34.56
C LYS A 118 -11.11 25.91 34.24
N ALA A 119 -11.16 27.13 33.70
CA ALA A 119 -10.25 28.28 33.84
C ALA A 119 -9.09 28.41 32.84
N HIS A 120 -9.30 29.34 31.89
CA HIS A 120 -8.29 30.22 31.30
C HIS A 120 -7.56 31.03 32.41
N PRO A 121 -6.29 31.49 32.22
CA PRO A 121 -5.96 32.37 31.10
C PRO A 121 -4.54 32.30 30.48
N ALA A 122 -4.48 33.02 29.36
CA ALA A 122 -3.36 33.77 28.78
C ALA A 122 -2.41 33.07 27.78
N ALA A 123 -2.34 33.68 26.60
CA ALA A 123 -1.45 33.40 25.48
C ALA A 123 0.04 33.69 25.82
N PRO A 124 0.98 33.22 24.98
CA PRO A 124 1.40 34.10 23.89
C PRO A 124 1.62 33.40 22.54
N THR A 125 1.43 34.23 21.52
CA THR A 125 1.76 34.08 20.10
C THR A 125 3.13 33.46 19.84
N VAL A 126 3.19 32.43 18.99
CA VAL A 126 4.43 32.03 18.30
C VAL A 126 4.19 32.05 16.80
N THR A 127 4.86 33.01 16.17
CA THR A 127 4.99 33.19 14.72
C THR A 127 5.85 32.06 14.14
N LEU A 128 5.30 31.22 13.28
CA LEU A 128 6.09 30.30 12.47
C LEU A 128 6.56 31.02 11.21
N ASN A 129 7.77 31.57 11.29
CA ASN A 129 8.47 32.10 10.13
C ASN A 129 8.89 30.96 9.19
N ARG A 130 8.54 31.20 7.93
CA ARG A 130 8.97 30.52 6.70
C ARG A 130 10.50 30.66 6.53
N VAL A 131 11.19 29.54 6.34
CA VAL A 131 12.52 29.46 5.69
C VAL A 131 12.40 28.27 4.75
N LEU A 132 12.08 28.50 3.47
CA LEU A 132 12.98 28.76 2.36
C LEU A 132 13.99 27.63 2.11
N GLU A 133 13.81 27.08 0.91
CA GLU A 133 14.50 26.01 0.22
C GLU A 133 16.02 26.21 0.11
N THR A 134 16.77 25.11 -0.02
CA THR A 134 17.96 25.02 -0.88
C THR A 134 18.16 23.56 -1.38
N PRO A 135 18.87 23.34 -2.52
CA PRO A 135 18.50 22.39 -3.59
C PRO A 135 19.42 21.13 -3.66
N PRO A 136 19.28 20.22 -4.66
CA PRO A 136 19.69 18.81 -4.55
C PRO A 136 21.16 18.55 -4.90
N GLU A 137 21.74 17.58 -4.21
CA GLU A 137 23.09 17.08 -4.49
C GLU A 137 23.07 16.00 -5.60
N ARG A 138 24.15 16.01 -6.38
CA ARG A 138 24.30 15.47 -7.74
C ARG A 138 24.62 13.97 -7.72
N LEU A 139 23.92 13.22 -8.58
CA LEU A 139 24.28 11.86 -9.00
C LEU A 139 25.62 11.82 -9.78
N PRO A 140 26.47 10.80 -9.59
CA PRO A 140 27.36 10.33 -10.63
C PRO A 140 26.76 9.13 -11.39
N ARG A 141 26.77 9.19 -12.73
CA ARG A 141 26.53 8.05 -13.64
C ARG A 141 27.88 7.38 -14.05
N PRO A 142 27.90 6.37 -14.95
CA PRO A 142 28.04 4.97 -14.61
C PRO A 142 29.41 4.40 -15.05
N GLY A 143 29.93 3.43 -14.27
CA GLY A 143 31.08 2.62 -14.65
C GLY A 143 30.66 1.41 -15.50
N SER A 144 31.29 1.29 -16.66
CA SER A 144 31.25 0.21 -17.64
C SER A 144 31.64 -1.16 -17.07
N GLY A 145 30.97 -2.23 -17.52
CA GLY A 145 31.42 -3.61 -17.25
C GLY A 145 30.46 -4.68 -17.77
N LEU A 146 30.49 -4.93 -19.08
CA LEU A 146 29.88 -6.09 -19.72
C LEU A 146 30.64 -7.37 -19.30
N ARG A 147 29.97 -8.38 -18.75
CA ARG A 147 30.36 -9.79 -18.89
C ARG A 147 29.12 -10.67 -18.96
N LEU A 148 28.90 -11.24 -20.14
CA LEU A 148 28.04 -12.41 -20.34
C LEU A 148 28.67 -13.59 -19.59
N GLY A 149 27.92 -14.16 -18.65
CA GLY A 149 28.17 -15.49 -18.10
C GLY A 149 27.02 -16.38 -18.50
N THR A 150 27.28 -17.34 -19.38
CA THR A 150 26.39 -18.45 -19.71
C THR A 150 26.48 -19.47 -18.57
N GLU A 151 25.40 -19.66 -17.81
CA GLU A 151 25.29 -20.83 -16.93
C GLU A 151 24.02 -21.62 -17.21
N THR A 152 24.27 -22.91 -17.33
CA THR A 152 23.47 -24.01 -17.81
C THR A 152 22.31 -24.35 -16.88
N ALA A 153 21.17 -24.68 -17.48
CA ALA A 153 19.99 -25.19 -16.80
C ALA A 153 20.26 -26.53 -16.12
N SER A 154 19.90 -26.64 -14.84
CA SER A 154 19.74 -27.92 -14.13
C SER A 154 18.27 -28.11 -13.76
N PRO A 155 17.72 -29.34 -13.87
CA PRO A 155 16.29 -29.60 -13.75
C PRO A 155 15.85 -29.62 -12.28
N GLY A 156 14.72 -28.99 -11.98
CA GLY A 156 14.06 -29.06 -10.68
C GLY A 156 13.36 -30.41 -10.45
N PRO A 157 13.08 -30.79 -9.19
CA PRO A 157 12.43 -32.05 -8.86
C PRO A 157 10.96 -32.07 -9.30
N PRO A 158 10.40 -33.23 -9.67
CA PRO A 158 9.02 -33.35 -10.12
C PRO A 158 8.08 -33.54 -8.94
N GLY A 159 6.88 -32.98 -9.06
CA GLY A 159 5.73 -33.38 -8.26
C GLY A 159 5.33 -32.36 -7.20
N LEU A 160 4.53 -31.38 -7.60
CA LEU A 160 3.38 -30.94 -6.82
C LEU A 160 2.30 -30.50 -7.81
N GLU A 161 1.19 -31.23 -7.79
CA GLU A 161 -0.08 -30.93 -8.42
C GLU A 161 -0.47 -29.46 -8.19
N PRO A 162 -1.17 -28.79 -9.13
CA PRO A 162 -1.61 -27.43 -8.94
C PRO A 162 -2.76 -27.42 -7.94
N SER A 163 -2.42 -27.34 -6.66
CA SER A 163 -3.34 -26.74 -5.69
C SER A 163 -3.67 -25.37 -6.25
N TYR A 164 -4.95 -25.16 -6.57
CA TYR A 164 -5.53 -23.85 -6.76
C TYR A 164 -5.42 -23.10 -5.43
N GLU A 165 -4.19 -22.71 -5.08
CA GLU A 165 -3.92 -21.68 -4.12
C GLU A 165 -4.67 -20.47 -4.67
N TRP A 166 -5.64 -20.03 -3.89
CA TRP A 166 -6.10 -18.65 -3.87
C TRP A 166 -4.90 -17.77 -3.46
N CYS A 167 -3.87 -17.77 -4.30
CA CYS A 167 -2.71 -16.93 -4.17
C CYS A 167 -3.25 -15.52 -4.38
N CYS A 168 -3.19 -14.74 -3.32
CA CYS A 168 -3.51 -13.31 -3.29
C CYS A 168 -3.16 -12.67 -4.64
N ALA A 169 -4.17 -12.09 -5.31
CA ALA A 169 -4.10 -11.49 -6.65
C ALA A 169 -2.80 -10.71 -6.92
#